data_AF-A0A5N4EMS4-F1
#
_entry.id   AF-A0A5N4EMS4-F1
#
_cell.length_a   1.000
_cell.length_b   1.000
_cell.length_c   1.000
_cell.angle_alpha   90.00
_cell.angle_beta   90.00
_cell.angle_gamma   90.00
#
_symmetry.space_group_name_H-M   'P 1'
#
loop_
_entity.id
_entity.type
_entity.pdbx_description
1 polymer ?
#
loop_
_entity_poly.entity_id
_entity_poly.type
_entity_poly.pdbx_seq_one_letter_code
_entity_poly.pdbx_strand_id
1 'polypeptide(L)'
;MVTRKSMKSFNVKKYNDEINKLNKMIETVNDFIHLFIVWEEKDDISKEWFENLLTLPFAKIRHSLNPINVAGITHYSYGVDFDSDETDLPTYIDYLDKVNCDMKRQMEFLKLLPEIQKAYGSLLIWNYNKEECEMSKYAERLIMEQCIEWEEDYMDEEV
;
A
#
# COMPACT_ATOMS: atom_id res chain seq x y z
N MET A 1 -21.24 -29.23 -28.46
CA MET A 1 -21.44 -28.88 -27.03
C MET A 1 -20.96 -27.46 -26.78
N VAL A 2 -21.88 -26.51 -26.69
CA VAL A 2 -21.59 -25.10 -26.36
C VAL A 2 -21.97 -24.90 -24.90
N THR A 3 -20.99 -24.68 -24.02
CA THR A 3 -21.27 -24.33 -22.62
C THR A 3 -21.64 -22.86 -22.52
N ARG A 4 -22.87 -22.58 -22.09
CA ARG A 4 -23.31 -21.23 -21.76
C ARG A 4 -23.10 -21.04 -20.26
N LYS A 5 -22.35 -20.00 -19.88
CA LYS A 5 -22.25 -19.61 -18.47
C LYS A 5 -23.36 -18.64 -18.16
N SER A 6 -24.22 -19.02 -17.22
CA SER A 6 -25.24 -18.14 -16.66
C SER A 6 -24.83 -17.75 -15.23
N MET A 7 -25.11 -16.51 -14.85
CA MET A 7 -24.82 -16.04 -13.49
C MET A 7 -25.80 -16.71 -12.52
N LYS A 8 -25.26 -17.47 -11.56
CA LYS A 8 -26.05 -18.13 -10.52
C LYS A 8 -26.31 -17.20 -9.35
N SER A 9 -25.25 -16.57 -8.86
CA SER A 9 -25.29 -15.75 -7.65
C SER A 9 -24.16 -14.73 -7.64
N PHE A 10 -24.27 -13.72 -6.77
CA PHE A 10 -23.19 -12.77 -6.47
C PHE A 10 -22.75 -12.92 -5.01
N ASN A 11 -21.47 -13.18 -4.80
CA ASN A 11 -20.91 -13.34 -3.47
C ASN A 11 -20.58 -11.97 -2.84
N VAL A 12 -21.58 -11.37 -2.20
CA VAL A 12 -21.45 -10.04 -1.54
C VAL A 12 -20.35 -10.03 -0.48
N LYS A 13 -20.19 -11.11 0.28
CA LYS A 13 -19.16 -11.19 1.32
C LYS A 13 -17.75 -11.10 0.71
N LYS A 14 -17.49 -11.92 -0.33
CA LYS A 14 -16.22 -11.89 -1.05
C LYS A 14 -15.95 -10.51 -1.66
N TYR A 15 -16.97 -9.87 -2.24
CA TYR A 15 -16.84 -8.53 -2.79
C TYR A 15 -16.38 -7.52 -1.72
N ASN A 16 -17.05 -7.51 -0.55
CA ASN A 16 -16.68 -6.62 0.55
C ASN A 16 -15.26 -6.91 1.07
N ASP A 17 -14.88 -8.18 1.17
CA ASP A 17 -13.55 -8.59 1.61
C ASP A 17 -12.46 -8.09 0.64
N GLU A 18 -12.68 -8.21 -0.67
CA GLU A 18 -11.73 -7.73 -1.71
C GLU A 18 -11.66 -6.19 -1.77
N ILE A 19 -12.78 -5.49 -1.61
CA ILE A 19 -12.79 -4.01 -1.53
C ILE A 19 -12.03 -3.54 -0.30
N ASN A 20 -12.26 -4.14 0.86
CA ASN A 20 -11.54 -3.81 2.10
C ASN A 20 -10.03 -4.08 1.96
N LYS A 21 -9.67 -5.19 1.32
CA LYS A 21 -8.27 -5.51 1.01
C LYS A 21 -7.63 -4.46 0.12
N LEU A 22 -8.32 -4.04 -0.95
CA LEU A 22 -7.85 -2.99 -1.84
C LEU A 22 -7.67 -1.64 -1.13
N ASN A 23 -8.65 -1.23 -0.32
CA ASN A 23 -8.57 0.00 0.46
C ASN A 23 -7.38 -0.03 1.42
N LYS A 24 -7.16 -1.15 2.13
CA LYS A 24 -6.02 -1.32 3.01
C LYS A 24 -4.69 -1.23 2.26
N MET A 25 -4.58 -1.82 1.07
CA MET A 25 -3.38 -1.69 0.23
C MET A 25 -3.11 -0.23 -0.14
N ILE A 26 -4.14 0.50 -0.57
CA ILE A 26 -4.03 1.93 -0.94
C ILE A 26 -3.58 2.76 0.27
N GLU A 27 -4.23 2.61 1.41
CA GLU A 27 -3.87 3.30 2.66
C GLU A 27 -2.42 3.01 3.06
N THR A 28 -2.03 1.74 3.05
CA THR A 28 -0.66 1.33 3.39
C THR A 28 0.38 1.95 2.45
N VAL A 29 0.08 2.02 1.15
CA VAL A 29 0.98 2.66 0.18
C VAL A 29 1.10 4.15 0.46
N ASN A 30 -0.03 4.84 0.66
CA ASN A 30 -0.05 6.29 0.86
C ASN A 30 0.65 6.68 2.17
N ASP A 31 0.38 5.97 3.26
CA ASP A 31 1.07 6.15 4.54
C ASP A 31 2.59 6.00 4.41
N PHE A 32 3.02 5.02 3.62
CA PHE A 32 4.44 4.77 3.40
C PHE A 32 5.10 5.83 2.50
N ILE A 33 4.39 6.33 1.48
CA ILE A 33 4.87 7.43 0.63
C ILE A 33 4.99 8.72 1.42
N HIS A 34 4.04 9.00 2.32
CA HIS A 34 4.13 10.15 3.21
C HIS A 34 5.41 10.12 4.06
N LEU A 35 5.93 8.95 4.44
CA LEU A 35 7.23 8.87 5.09
C LEU A 35 8.32 9.43 4.16
N PHE A 36 8.38 9.03 2.90
CA PHE A 36 9.39 9.55 1.99
C PHE A 36 9.28 11.05 1.76
N ILE A 37 8.07 11.60 1.65
CA ILE A 37 7.87 13.05 1.50
C ILE A 37 8.40 13.81 2.72
N VAL A 38 8.05 13.35 3.93
CA VAL A 38 8.49 13.97 5.18
C VAL A 38 9.99 13.84 5.40
N TRP A 39 10.58 12.69 5.04
CA TRP A 39 11.97 12.37 5.41
C TRP A 39 13.01 12.64 4.31
N GLU A 40 12.65 12.61 3.03
CA GLU A 40 13.55 12.99 1.92
C GLU A 40 13.42 14.47 1.52
N GLU A 41 12.53 15.24 2.15
CA GLU A 41 12.14 16.59 1.70
C GLU A 41 11.86 16.61 0.18
N LYS A 42 11.24 15.53 -0.32
CA LYS A 42 10.93 15.44 -1.73
C LYS A 42 9.68 16.25 -2.02
N ASP A 43 9.89 17.35 -2.72
CA ASP A 43 8.82 18.22 -3.19
C ASP A 43 7.89 17.55 -4.21
N ASP A 44 8.38 16.54 -4.96
CA ASP A 44 7.56 15.81 -5.93
C ASP A 44 7.92 14.31 -5.99
N ILE A 45 6.92 13.43 -5.88
CA ILE A 45 7.04 11.98 -6.11
C ILE A 45 6.57 11.66 -7.54
N SER A 46 7.52 11.44 -8.45
CA SER A 46 7.17 11.04 -9.83
C SER A 46 6.60 9.62 -9.89
N LYS A 47 5.81 9.35 -10.94
CA LYS A 47 5.32 7.99 -11.25
C LYS A 47 6.47 6.99 -11.38
N GLU A 48 7.54 7.38 -12.07
CA GLU A 48 8.74 6.54 -12.24
C GLU A 48 9.40 6.25 -10.88
N TRP A 49 9.46 7.24 -9.99
CA TRP A 49 9.97 7.01 -8.65
C TRP A 49 9.12 5.99 -7.90
N PHE A 50 7.79 6.09 -7.97
CA PHE A 50 6.86 5.17 -7.33
C PHE A 50 6.96 3.75 -7.91
N GLU A 51 7.04 3.61 -9.23
CA GLU A 51 7.23 2.30 -9.88
C GLU A 51 8.57 1.66 -9.52
N ASN A 52 9.62 2.48 -9.34
CA ASN A 52 10.89 2.02 -8.82
C ASN A 52 10.82 1.58 -7.35
N LEU A 53 9.97 2.22 -6.52
CA LEU A 53 9.71 1.77 -5.16
C LEU A 53 9.06 0.39 -5.15
N LEU A 54 8.09 0.15 -6.04
CA LEU A 54 7.43 -1.16 -6.13
C LEU A 54 8.37 -2.25 -6.64
N THR A 55 9.23 -1.96 -7.61
CA THR A 55 10.12 -2.97 -8.23
C THR A 55 11.39 -3.23 -7.41
N LEU A 56 11.97 -2.20 -6.81
CA LEU A 56 13.23 -2.25 -6.06
C LEU A 56 13.08 -1.55 -4.68
N PRO A 57 12.18 -2.04 -3.81
CA PRO A 57 11.85 -1.39 -2.55
C PRO A 57 13.07 -1.17 -1.66
N PHE A 58 13.94 -2.16 -1.56
CA PHE A 58 15.14 -2.10 -0.72
C PHE A 58 16.14 -1.03 -1.18
N ALA A 59 16.22 -0.74 -2.48
CA ALA A 59 17.11 0.30 -2.98
C ALA A 59 16.68 1.68 -2.49
N LYS A 60 15.37 1.95 -2.46
CA LYS A 60 14.79 3.19 -1.92
C LYS A 60 14.86 3.23 -0.40
N ILE A 61 14.42 2.16 0.25
CA ILE A 61 14.37 2.07 1.72
C ILE A 61 15.76 2.20 2.32
N ARG A 62 16.77 1.46 1.82
CA ARG A 62 18.11 1.52 2.44
C ARG A 62 18.71 2.93 2.36
N HIS A 63 18.39 3.67 1.30
CA HIS A 63 18.98 4.97 1.06
C HIS A 63 18.41 6.01 2.04
N SER A 64 17.10 5.97 2.27
CA SER A 64 16.41 7.10 2.90
C SER A 64 15.69 6.72 4.19
N LEU A 65 15.09 5.53 4.25
CA LEU A 65 14.30 5.05 5.39
C LEU A 65 14.98 3.93 6.17
N ASN A 66 16.30 3.76 6.05
CA ASN A 66 16.99 2.76 6.86
C ASN A 66 16.88 3.13 8.37
N PRO A 67 16.96 2.15 9.29
CA PRO A 67 16.74 2.42 10.71
C PRO A 67 17.66 3.47 11.32
N ILE A 68 18.91 3.56 10.85
CA ILE A 68 19.88 4.57 11.32
C ILE A 68 19.43 5.96 10.89
N ASN A 69 19.01 6.13 9.64
CA ASN A 69 18.50 7.40 9.14
C ASN A 69 17.20 7.79 9.82
N VAL A 70 16.25 6.86 10.00
CA VAL A 70 14.98 7.15 10.68
C VAL A 70 15.24 7.61 12.11
N ALA A 71 16.05 6.88 12.87
CA ALA A 71 16.43 7.27 14.23
C ALA A 71 17.20 8.60 14.24
N GLY A 72 18.10 8.79 13.27
CA GLY A 72 18.92 9.98 13.03
C GLY A 72 18.08 11.24 12.79
N ILE A 73 17.19 11.23 11.81
CA ILE A 73 16.42 12.42 11.48
C ILE A 73 15.37 12.69 12.58
N THR A 74 14.75 11.63 13.13
CA THR A 74 13.70 11.77 14.15
C THR A 74 14.23 12.40 15.44
N HIS A 75 15.48 12.11 15.86
CA HIS A 75 16.00 12.69 17.10
C HIS A 75 16.12 14.22 16.99
N TYR A 76 16.56 14.74 15.83
CA TYR A 76 16.62 16.18 15.59
C TYR A 76 15.24 16.84 15.65
N SER A 77 14.21 16.22 15.05
CA SER A 77 12.85 16.76 15.05
C SER A 77 12.22 16.85 16.45
N TYR A 78 12.61 15.94 17.36
CA TYR A 78 12.11 15.90 18.73
C TYR A 78 13.06 16.56 19.73
N GLY A 79 14.19 17.14 19.29
CA GLY A 79 15.17 17.78 20.18
C GLY A 79 15.87 16.80 21.11
N VAL A 80 15.94 15.52 20.73
CA VAL A 80 16.70 14.49 21.46
C VAL A 80 18.17 14.63 21.09
N ASP A 81 18.97 14.95 22.09
CA ASP A 81 20.43 14.95 21.99
C ASP A 81 20.97 13.69 22.68
N PHE A 82 21.64 12.83 21.91
CA PHE A 82 22.20 11.58 22.43
C PHE A 82 23.51 11.77 23.21
N ASP A 83 24.14 12.94 23.09
CA ASP A 83 25.38 13.28 23.78
C ASP A 83 25.13 14.12 25.05
N SER A 84 23.85 14.38 25.37
CA SER A 84 23.44 15.21 26.51
C SER A 84 22.39 14.52 27.38
N ASP A 85 22.56 14.61 28.70
CA ASP A 85 21.59 14.13 29.69
C ASP A 85 20.43 15.13 29.93
N GLU A 86 20.34 16.19 29.14
CA GLU A 86 19.33 17.25 29.28
C GLU A 86 17.99 16.92 28.63
N THR A 87 17.92 15.87 27.81
CA THR A 87 16.67 15.41 27.19
C THR A 87 15.71 14.91 28.27
N ASP A 88 14.53 15.52 28.39
CA ASP A 88 13.53 15.07 29.35
C ASP A 88 12.85 13.75 28.92
N LEU A 89 12.40 12.99 29.90
CA LEU A 89 11.83 11.66 29.69
C LEU A 89 10.60 11.66 28.75
N PRO A 90 9.60 12.55 28.90
CA PRO A 90 8.51 12.67 27.92
C PRO A 90 8.98 12.84 26.48
N THR A 91 9.90 13.76 26.22
CA THR A 91 10.46 13.98 24.89
C THR A 91 11.12 12.73 24.32
N TYR A 92 11.87 12.00 25.16
CA TYR A 92 12.50 10.74 24.75
C TYR A 92 11.48 9.63 24.44
N ILE A 93 10.38 9.55 25.19
CA ILE A 93 9.28 8.60 24.93
C ILE A 93 8.64 8.92 23.57
N ASP A 94 8.30 10.18 23.32
CA ASP A 94 7.67 10.61 22.06
C ASP A 94 8.56 10.30 20.85
N TYR A 95 9.88 10.51 20.98
CA TYR A 95 10.87 10.10 20.00
C TYR A 95 10.82 8.59 19.71
N LEU A 96 10.88 7.75 20.74
CA LEU A 96 10.86 6.29 20.59
C LEU A 96 9.55 5.81 19.96
N ASP A 97 8.42 6.40 20.36
CA ASP A 97 7.10 6.07 19.81
C ASP A 97 7.01 6.45 18.33
N LYS A 98 7.58 7.59 17.93
CA LYS A 98 7.65 8.00 16.53
C LYS A 98 8.49 7.04 15.69
N VAL A 99 9.69 6.69 16.16
CA VAL A 99 10.55 5.71 15.46
C VAL A 99 9.84 4.37 15.33
N ASN A 100 9.20 3.88 16.39
CA ASN A 100 8.43 2.64 16.38
C ASN A 100 7.26 2.70 15.38
N CYS A 101 6.52 3.81 15.34
CA CYS A 101 5.41 4.02 14.41
C CYS A 101 5.88 3.95 12.95
N ASP A 102 6.95 4.66 12.61
CA ASP A 102 7.44 4.70 11.24
C ASP A 102 8.01 3.34 10.81
N MET A 103 8.74 2.65 11.68
CA MET A 103 9.21 1.29 11.42
C MET A 103 8.05 0.30 11.20
N LYS A 104 6.95 0.41 11.95
CA LYS A 104 5.75 -0.41 11.74
C LYS A 104 5.14 -0.18 10.35
N ARG A 105 5.01 1.09 9.94
CA ARG A 105 4.51 1.44 8.60
C ARG A 105 5.37 0.83 7.49
N GLN A 106 6.71 0.90 7.61
CA GLN A 106 7.58 0.24 6.63
C GLN A 106 7.35 -1.28 6.59
N MET A 107 7.23 -1.92 7.75
CA MET A 107 6.99 -3.35 7.84
C MET A 107 5.65 -3.76 7.23
N GLU A 108 4.59 -2.98 7.44
CA GLU A 108 3.27 -3.23 6.88
C GLU A 108 3.28 -3.11 5.35
N PHE A 109 3.91 -2.07 4.82
CA PHE A 109 4.13 -1.93 3.38
C PHE A 109 4.86 -3.14 2.81
N LEU A 110 5.99 -3.54 3.41
CA LEU A 110 6.79 -4.66 2.93
C LEU A 110 6.02 -6.00 2.97
N LYS A 111 5.15 -6.20 3.97
CA LYS A 111 4.30 -7.40 4.06
C LYS A 111 3.23 -7.44 2.96
N LEU A 112 2.64 -6.30 2.62
CA LEU A 112 1.62 -6.20 1.58
C LEU A 112 2.21 -6.02 0.17
N LEU A 113 3.49 -5.73 0.05
CA LEU A 113 4.15 -5.42 -1.22
C LEU A 113 3.84 -6.44 -2.33
N PRO A 114 3.89 -7.77 -2.12
CA PRO A 114 3.58 -8.72 -3.20
C PRO A 114 2.15 -8.60 -3.73
N GLU A 115 1.20 -8.22 -2.90
CA GLU A 115 -0.19 -8.02 -3.29
C GLU A 115 -0.37 -6.67 -3.99
N ILE A 116 0.27 -5.62 -3.46
CA ILE A 116 0.33 -4.29 -4.08
C ILE A 116 0.90 -4.38 -5.49
N GLN A 117 2.02 -5.09 -5.67
CA GLN A 117 2.66 -5.30 -6.98
C GLN A 117 1.73 -6.00 -7.98
N LYS A 118 0.95 -6.99 -7.55
CA LYS A 118 -0.02 -7.69 -8.40
C LYS A 118 -1.22 -6.82 -8.76
N ALA A 119 -1.67 -6.00 -7.82
CA ALA A 119 -2.81 -5.11 -7.97
C ALA A 119 -2.49 -3.83 -8.76
N TYR A 120 -1.22 -3.41 -8.79
CA TYR A 120 -0.80 -2.19 -9.48
C TYR A 120 -1.09 -2.24 -10.98
N GLY A 121 -1.65 -1.16 -11.52
CA GLY A 121 -2.05 -1.03 -12.91
C GLY A 121 -3.41 -1.63 -13.25
N SER A 122 -3.96 -2.51 -12.40
CA SER A 122 -5.29 -3.12 -12.61
C SER A 122 -6.31 -2.64 -11.58
N LEU A 123 -6.01 -2.77 -10.28
CA LEU A 123 -6.91 -2.42 -9.17
C LEU A 123 -6.54 -1.10 -8.50
N LEU A 124 -5.25 -0.78 -8.41
CA LEU A 124 -4.75 0.50 -7.89
C LEU A 124 -3.75 1.13 -8.85
N ILE A 125 -3.71 2.46 -8.87
CA ILE A 125 -2.86 3.25 -9.76
C ILE A 125 -2.24 4.43 -9.00
N TRP A 126 -1.13 4.96 -9.52
CA TRP A 126 -0.54 6.20 -9.02
C TRP A 126 -1.25 7.41 -9.65
N ASN A 127 -1.74 8.33 -8.83
CA ASN A 127 -2.29 9.61 -9.27
C ASN A 127 -1.21 10.69 -9.14
N TYR A 128 -0.61 11.08 -10.26
CA TYR A 128 0.44 12.09 -10.29
C TYR A 128 0.00 13.46 -9.76
N ASN A 129 -1.24 13.87 -9.98
CA ASN A 129 -1.70 15.21 -9.58
C ASN A 129 -1.90 15.33 -8.06
N LYS A 130 -2.10 14.21 -7.39
CA LYS A 130 -2.36 14.16 -5.95
C LYS A 130 -1.21 13.55 -5.16
N GLU A 131 -0.24 12.97 -5.85
CA GLU A 131 0.87 12.23 -5.28
C GLU A 131 0.43 11.13 -4.31
N GLU A 132 -0.64 10.42 -4.69
CA GLU A 132 -1.18 9.32 -3.91
C GLU A 132 -1.56 8.14 -4.82
N CYS A 133 -1.58 6.94 -4.25
CA CYS A 133 -2.27 5.82 -4.85
C CYS A 133 -3.78 5.96 -4.66
N GLU A 134 -4.51 5.58 -5.70
CA GLU A 134 -5.97 5.52 -5.67
C GLU A 134 -6.48 4.27 -6.39
N MET A 135 -7.76 3.99 -6.20
CA MET A 135 -8.45 2.91 -6.88
C MET A 135 -8.52 3.19 -8.38
N SER A 136 -8.22 2.18 -9.20
CA SER A 136 -8.38 2.31 -10.65
C SER A 136 -9.87 2.39 -11.02
N LYS A 137 -10.17 3.10 -12.12
CA LYS A 137 -11.55 3.20 -12.64
C LYS A 137 -12.20 1.86 -13.03
N TYR A 138 -11.42 0.78 -13.12
CA TYR A 138 -11.92 -0.55 -13.47
C TYR A 138 -11.90 -1.52 -12.28
N ALA A 139 -11.37 -1.11 -11.13
CA ALA A 139 -11.13 -1.99 -10.00
C ALA A 139 -12.41 -2.64 -9.48
N GLU A 140 -13.46 -1.84 -9.26
CA GLU A 140 -14.75 -2.35 -8.79
C GLU A 140 -15.32 -3.39 -9.74
N ARG A 141 -15.33 -3.12 -11.05
CA ARG A 141 -15.82 -4.07 -12.06
C ARG A 141 -15.02 -5.38 -12.03
N LEU A 142 -13.69 -5.30 -11.99
CA LEU A 142 -12.81 -6.47 -11.95
C LEU A 142 -13.02 -7.30 -10.68
N ILE A 143 -13.28 -6.65 -9.53
CA ILE A 143 -13.59 -7.33 -8.28
C ILE A 143 -14.99 -7.98 -8.37
N MET A 144 -15.98 -7.27 -8.92
CA MET A 144 -17.32 -7.83 -9.11
C MET A 144 -17.30 -9.09 -9.97
N GLU A 145 -16.57 -9.07 -11.09
CA GLU A 145 -16.41 -10.22 -11.98
C GLU A 145 -15.84 -11.46 -11.26
N GLN A 146 -14.91 -11.25 -10.32
CA GLN A 146 -14.33 -12.32 -9.50
C GLN A 146 -15.28 -12.85 -8.42
N CYS A 147 -16.36 -12.14 -8.13
CA CYS A 147 -17.36 -12.48 -7.11
C CYS A 147 -18.63 -13.10 -7.69
N ILE A 148 -18.73 -13.23 -9.02
CA ILE A 148 -19.83 -13.93 -9.67
C ILE A 148 -19.62 -15.45 -9.52
N GLU A 149 -20.66 -16.12 -9.03
CA GLU A 149 -20.76 -17.58 -9.05
C GLU A 149 -21.51 -17.98 -10.32
N TRP A 150 -20.86 -18.79 -11.16
CA TRP A 150 -21.40 -19.22 -12.44
C TRP A 150 -22.03 -20.61 -12.33
N GLU A 151 -23.11 -20.83 -13.06
CA GLU A 151 -23.64 -22.18 -13.35
C GLU A 151 -23.28 -22.54 -14.79
N GLU A 152 -22.91 -23.80 -15.01
CA GLU A 152 -22.66 -24.32 -16.35
C GLU A 152 -23.93 -24.98 -16.86
N ASP A 153 -24.58 -24.33 -17.85
CA ASP A 153 -25.72 -24.93 -18.53
C ASP A 153 -25.21 -25.80 -19.69
N TYR A 154 -25.38 -27.12 -19.56
CA TYR A 154 -25.16 -28.08 -20.65
C TYR A 154 -26.40 -28.12 -21.53
N MET A 155 -26.32 -27.48 -22.71
CA MET A 155 -27.31 -27.67 -23.76
C MET A 155 -26.92 -28.91 -24.56
N ASP A 156 -27.65 -30.00 -24.40
CA ASP A 156 -27.62 -31.10 -25.35
C ASP A 156 -28.16 -30.58 -26.69
N GLU A 157 -27.36 -30.71 -27.75
CA GLU A 157 -27.81 -30.40 -29.11
C GLU A 157 -28.93 -31.40 -29.45
N GLU A 158 -30.18 -30.93 -29.50
CA GLU A 158 -31.29 -31.71 -30.06
C GLU A 158 -30.93 -32.10 -31.50
N VAL A 159 -30.83 -33.42 -31.72
CA VAL A 159 -30.48 -34.08 -33.00
C VAL A 159 -31.67 -34.09 -33.96
#